data_AF-A0A1E7XCM3-F1
#
_entry.id   AF-A0A1E7XCM3-F1
#
_cell.length_a   1.000
_cell.length_b   1.000
_cell.length_c   1.000
_cell.angle_alpha   90.00
_cell.angle_beta   90.00
_cell.angle_gamma   90.00
#
_symmetry.space_group_name_H-M   'P 1'
#
loop_
_entity.id
_entity.type
_entity.pdbx_description
1 polymer ?
#
loop_
_entity_poly.entity_id
_entity_poly.type
_entity_poly.pdbx_seq_one_letter_code
_entity_poly.pdbx_strand_id
1 'polypeptide(L)'
;MKSHEVLTLIEEITRNDGTKYIEISNMVQNGRAELAAERGFIKQVRILQLNIPHSPHVAKYEQYINEHYTMPDENMDHFEEWKKTPEMQKEVDIILKENHIS
;
A
#
# COMPACT_ATOMS: atom_id res chain seq x y z
N MET A 1 7.64 -6.53 18.21
CA MET A 1 8.54 -5.70 17.36
C MET A 1 7.70 -5.24 16.20
N LYS A 2 7.68 -3.94 15.89
CA LYS A 2 7.04 -3.50 14.64
C LYS A 2 7.80 -4.15 13.49
N SER A 3 7.09 -4.75 12.56
CA SER A 3 7.70 -5.21 11.31
C SER A 3 8.26 -3.98 10.61
N HIS A 4 9.56 -4.03 10.26
CA HIS A 4 10.14 -3.03 9.37
C HIS A 4 9.80 -3.47 7.94
N GLU A 5 8.67 -2.95 7.46
CA GLU A 5 8.19 -3.21 6.12
C GLU A 5 9.11 -2.52 5.12
N VAL A 6 9.52 -3.28 4.10
CA VAL A 6 10.23 -2.76 2.94
C VAL A 6 9.24 -2.72 1.78
N LEU A 7 8.97 -1.54 1.24
CA LEU A 7 8.01 -1.35 0.15
C LEU A 7 8.68 -1.61 -1.20
N THR A 8 8.06 -2.46 -2.01
CA THR A 8 8.66 -2.99 -3.25
C THR A 8 7.71 -3.01 -4.45
N LEU A 9 6.45 -2.63 -4.28
CA LEU A 9 5.45 -2.68 -5.35
C LEU A 9 4.44 -1.54 -5.28
N ILE A 10 3.72 -1.34 -6.38
CA ILE A 10 2.58 -0.43 -6.50
C ILE A 10 1.35 -1.25 -6.83
N GLU A 11 0.24 -0.99 -6.14
CA GLU A 11 -1.04 -1.68 -6.36
C GLU A 11 -2.24 -0.73 -6.40
N GLU A 12 -3.28 -1.12 -7.12
CA GLU A 12 -4.60 -0.47 -7.10
C GLU A 12 -5.54 -1.30 -6.23
N ILE A 13 -6.17 -0.63 -5.25
CA ILE A 13 -7.21 -1.22 -4.41
C ILE A 13 -8.56 -0.63 -4.85
N THR A 14 -9.53 -1.51 -5.08
CA THR A 14 -10.92 -1.11 -5.32
C THR A 14 -11.75 -1.38 -4.07
N ARG A 15 -12.40 -0.33 -3.56
CA ARG A 15 -13.32 -0.42 -2.43
C ARG A 15 -14.63 -1.09 -2.82
N ASN A 16 -15.41 -1.50 -1.83
CA ASN A 16 -16.74 -2.09 -2.05
C ASN A 16 -17.74 -1.13 -2.71
N ASP A 17 -17.56 0.18 -2.57
CA ASP A 17 -18.34 1.21 -3.27
C ASP A 17 -17.90 1.45 -4.72
N GLY A 18 -16.86 0.74 -5.19
CA GLY A 18 -16.30 0.84 -6.53
C GLY A 18 -15.27 1.95 -6.72
N THR A 19 -15.04 2.81 -5.72
CA THR A 19 -13.95 3.78 -5.76
C THR A 19 -12.59 3.09 -5.68
N LYS A 20 -11.56 3.74 -6.20
CA LYS A 20 -10.21 3.18 -6.31
C LYS A 20 -9.18 4.10 -5.70
N TYR A 21 -8.08 3.52 -5.24
CA TYR A 21 -6.89 4.27 -4.85
C TYR A 21 -5.64 3.45 -5.11
N ILE A 22 -4.50 4.14 -5.24
CA ILE A 22 -3.19 3.54 -5.42
C ILE A 22 -2.46 3.48 -4.08
N GLU A 23 -1.77 2.37 -3.84
CA GLU A 23 -0.95 2.15 -2.66
C GLU A 23 0.47 1.71 -3.05
N ILE A 24 1.46 2.16 -2.26
CA ILE A 24 2.83 1.65 -2.34
C ILE A 24 2.97 0.60 -1.24
N SER A 25 3.23 -0.65 -1.60
CA SER A 25 3.18 -1.76 -0.66
C SER A 25 4.29 -2.79 -0.91
N ASN A 26 4.16 -3.98 -0.34
CA ASN A 26 5.05 -5.11 -0.54
C ASN A 26 4.25 -6.40 -0.70
N MET A 27 4.94 -7.51 -0.94
CA MET A 27 4.27 -8.79 -1.18
C MET A 27 3.43 -9.27 0.01
N VAL A 28 3.82 -8.96 1.24
CA VAL A 28 3.07 -9.34 2.43
C VAL A 28 1.78 -8.55 2.51
N GLN A 29 1.85 -7.22 2.36
CA GLN A 29 0.68 -6.36 2.37
C GLN A 29 -0.27 -6.66 1.21
N ASN A 30 0.27 -6.91 0.02
CA ASN A 30 -0.55 -7.32 -1.12
C ASN A 30 -1.30 -8.63 -0.82
N GLY A 31 -0.63 -9.64 -0.25
CA GLY A 31 -1.30 -10.87 0.18
C GLY A 31 -2.36 -10.65 1.26
N ARG A 32 -2.19 -9.64 2.13
CA ARG A 32 -3.24 -9.21 3.07
C ARG A 32 -4.39 -8.53 2.34
N ALA A 33 -4.13 -7.68 1.35
CA ALA A 33 -5.17 -7.08 0.52
C ALA A 33 -5.95 -8.14 -0.29
N GLU A 34 -5.27 -9.18 -0.80
CA GLU A 34 -5.93 -10.31 -1.46
C GLU A 34 -6.87 -11.04 -0.50
N LEU A 35 -6.39 -11.38 0.70
CA LEU A 35 -7.22 -11.98 1.75
C LEU A 35 -8.40 -11.07 2.15
N ALA A 36 -8.20 -9.75 2.17
CA ALA A 36 -9.25 -8.78 2.45
C ALA A 36 -10.32 -8.77 1.34
N ALA A 37 -9.92 -8.96 0.09
CA ALA A 37 -10.86 -9.12 -1.02
C ALA A 37 -11.65 -10.44 -0.91
N GLU A 38 -10.98 -11.55 -0.57
CA GLU A 38 -11.65 -12.84 -0.33
C GLU A 38 -12.67 -12.78 0.82
N ARG A 39 -12.36 -12.02 1.87
CA ARG A 39 -13.25 -11.79 3.03
C ARG A 39 -14.31 -10.72 2.78
N GLY A 40 -14.28 -10.04 1.64
CA GLY A 40 -15.26 -9.00 1.27
C GLY A 40 -15.07 -7.65 1.98
N PHE A 41 -13.90 -7.39 2.58
CA PHE A 41 -13.58 -6.09 3.18
C PHE A 41 -13.26 -5.03 2.10
N ILE A 42 -12.67 -5.48 0.98
CA ILE A 42 -12.50 -4.69 -0.24
C ILE A 42 -13.00 -5.49 -1.43
N LYS A 43 -13.11 -4.84 -2.60
CA LYS A 43 -13.64 -5.48 -3.81
C LYS A 43 -12.58 -6.28 -4.55
N GLN A 44 -11.39 -5.72 -4.70
CA GLN A 44 -10.24 -6.34 -5.37
C GLN A 44 -8.97 -5.55 -5.09
N VAL A 45 -7.83 -6.21 -5.25
CA VAL A 45 -6.50 -5.61 -5.34
C VAL A 45 -5.84 -6.04 -6.65
N ARG A 46 -5.08 -5.14 -7.29
CA ARG A 46 -4.32 -5.42 -8.52
C ARG A 46 -2.93 -4.81 -8.43
N ILE A 47 -1.89 -5.65 -8.51
CA ILE A 47 -0.52 -5.16 -8.65
C ILE A 47 -0.37 -4.44 -10.00
N LEU A 48 0.15 -3.21 -9.97
CA LEU A 48 0.44 -2.40 -11.14
C LEU A 48 1.91 -2.50 -11.55
N GLN A 49 2.81 -2.50 -10.57
CA GLN A 49 4.25 -2.56 -10.81
C GLN A 49 4.93 -3.32 -9.67
N LEU A 50 5.83 -4.26 -10.03
CA LEU A 50 6.70 -4.96 -9.10
C LEU A 50 8.12 -4.39 -9.16
N ASN A 51 8.90 -4.63 -8.09
CA ASN A 51 10.31 -4.29 -7.98
C ASN A 51 10.59 -2.80 -8.27
N ILE A 52 9.81 -1.91 -7.65
CA ILE A 52 10.05 -0.46 -7.80
C ILE A 52 11.42 -0.08 -7.24
N PRO A 53 12.11 0.90 -7.83
CA PRO A 53 13.35 1.42 -7.27
C PRO A 53 13.13 1.96 -5.86
N HIS A 54 14.05 1.66 -4.94
CA HIS A 54 14.01 2.20 -3.59
C HIS A 54 14.56 3.64 -3.58
N SER A 55 13.78 4.57 -4.15
CA SER A 55 14.13 5.99 -4.22
C SER A 55 14.02 6.65 -2.82
N PRO A 56 14.62 7.85 -2.61
CA PRO A 56 14.45 8.58 -1.35
C PRO A 56 12.97 8.84 -0.99
N HIS A 57 12.11 8.96 -2.00
CA HIS A 57 10.66 9.13 -1.82
C HIS A 57 10.01 7.85 -1.28
N VAL A 58 10.39 6.67 -1.81
CA VAL A 58 9.96 5.37 -1.27
C VAL A 58 10.42 5.21 0.17
N ALA A 59 11.70 5.48 0.45
CA ALA A 59 12.24 5.37 1.82
C ALA A 59 11.51 6.26 2.83
N LYS A 60 11.14 7.49 2.42
CA LYS A 60 10.40 8.43 3.28
C LYS A 60 8.97 7.95 3.54
N TYR A 61 8.28 7.45 2.51
CA TYR A 61 6.94 6.90 2.68
C TYR A 61 6.95 5.61 3.52
N GLU A 62 7.94 4.74 3.30
CA GLU A 62 8.17 3.53 4.08
C GLU A 62 8.41 3.83 5.56
N GLN A 63 9.25 4.82 5.87
CA GLN A 63 9.46 5.25 7.25
C GLN A 63 8.15 5.69 7.90
N TYR A 64 7.35 6.50 7.19
CA TYR A 64 6.03 6.91 7.68
C TYR A 64 5.12 5.72 7.98
N ILE A 65 5.05 4.74 7.07
CA ILE A 65 4.23 3.54 7.26
C ILE A 65 4.68 2.76 8.49
N ASN A 66 5.98 2.51 8.63
CA ASN A 66 6.56 1.80 9.77
C ASN A 66 6.34 2.52 11.12
N GLU A 67 6.30 3.85 11.11
CA GLU A 67 6.05 4.65 12.32
C GLU A 67 4.57 4.66 12.73
N HIS A 68 3.63 4.62 11.77
CA HIS A 68 2.22 4.89 12.03
C HIS A 68 1.31 3.65 11.98
N TYR A 69 1.68 2.65 11.20
CA TYR A 69 0.86 1.46 10.97
C TYR A 69 1.56 0.20 11.47
N THR A 70 0.79 -0.88 11.57
CA THR A 70 1.32 -2.21 11.82
C THR A 70 0.64 -3.14 10.84
N MET A 71 1.42 -3.98 10.17
CA MET A 71 0.90 -4.93 9.20
C MET A 71 -0.14 -5.84 9.89
N PRO A 72 -1.38 -5.94 9.38
CA PRO A 72 -2.35 -6.85 9.92
C PRO A 72 -1.89 -8.30 9.75
N ASP A 73 -2.20 -9.15 10.73
CA ASP A 73 -1.99 -10.58 10.60
C ASP A 73 -3.12 -11.24 9.78
N GLU A 74 -3.03 -12.56 9.60
CA GLU A 74 -4.04 -13.32 8.85
C GLU A 74 -5.40 -13.40 9.56
N ASN A 75 -5.49 -13.04 10.83
CA ASN A 75 -6.73 -13.04 11.61
C ASN A 75 -7.46 -11.69 11.55
N MET A 76 -7.05 -10.77 10.67
CA MET A 76 -7.70 -9.47 10.49
C MET A 76 -9.22 -9.59 10.27
N ASP A 77 -9.97 -8.76 10.99
CA ASP A 77 -11.44 -8.67 10.95
C ASP A 77 -11.95 -7.44 10.18
N HIS A 78 -11.03 -6.59 9.72
CA HIS A 78 -11.28 -5.46 8.84
C HIS A 78 -10.07 -5.18 7.96
N PHE A 79 -10.25 -4.33 6.96
CA PHE A 79 -9.17 -3.83 6.13
C PHE A 79 -8.88 -2.36 6.48
N GLU A 80 -7.67 -2.07 6.95
CA GLU A 80 -7.24 -0.72 7.29
C GLU A 80 -6.59 -0.06 6.06
N GLU A 81 -7.19 1.04 5.59
CA GLU A 81 -6.54 1.89 4.59
C GLU A 81 -5.53 2.83 5.26
N TRP A 82 -4.28 2.76 4.83
CA TRP A 82 -3.24 3.67 5.29
C TRP A 82 -3.54 5.11 4.86
N LYS A 83 -3.97 5.93 5.82
CA LYS A 83 -4.23 7.36 5.62
C LYS A 83 -2.91 8.08 5.42
N LYS A 84 -2.84 8.87 4.36
CA LYS A 84 -1.67 9.65 3.97
C LYS A 84 -1.85 11.09 4.43
N THR A 85 -0.83 11.69 5.03
CA THR A 85 -0.79 13.15 5.21
C THR A 85 -0.64 13.83 3.84
N PRO A 86 -0.94 15.14 3.70
CA PRO A 86 -0.70 15.86 2.45
C PRO A 86 0.76 15.83 2.00
N GLU A 87 1.71 15.67 2.94
CA GLU A 87 3.12 15.49 2.62
C GLU A 87 3.40 14.10 2.03
N MET A 88 2.90 13.04 2.69
CA MET A 88 3.08 11.68 2.19
C MET A 88 2.36 11.43 0.88
N GLN A 89 1.22 12.09 0.64
CA GLN A 89 0.56 12.03 -0.65
C GLN A 89 1.47 12.58 -1.76
N LYS A 90 2.22 13.67 -1.51
CA LYS A 90 3.19 14.20 -2.49
C LYS A 90 4.32 13.21 -2.76
N GLU A 91 4.83 12.55 -1.72
CA GLU A 91 5.87 11.51 -1.90
C GLU A 91 5.34 10.37 -2.77
N VAL A 92 4.12 9.89 -2.50
CA VAL A 92 3.45 8.86 -3.30
C VAL A 92 3.27 9.34 -4.74
N ASP A 93 2.78 10.55 -4.98
CA ASP A 93 2.59 11.08 -6.34
C ASP A 93 3.92 11.14 -7.13
N ILE A 94 5.03 11.48 -6.46
CA ILE A 94 6.37 11.44 -7.07
C ILE A 94 6.77 10.01 -7.42
N ILE A 95 6.57 9.04 -6.51
CA ILE A 95 6.87 7.62 -6.75
C ILE A 95 6.07 7.10 -7.96
N LEU A 96 4.79 7.46 -8.07
CA LEU A 96 3.95 7.05 -9.20
C LEU A 96 4.48 7.62 -10.52
N LYS A 97 4.93 8.87 -10.52
CA LYS A 97 5.53 9.52 -11.69
C LYS A 97 6.86 8.89 -12.08
N GLU A 98 7.71 8.57 -11.11
CA GLU A 98 9.00 7.88 -11.33
C GLU A 98 8.80 6.48 -11.96
N ASN A 99 7.67 5.82 -11.66
CA ASN A 99 7.32 4.50 -12.17
C ASN A 99 6.35 4.53 -13.37
N HIS A 100 6.10 5.70 -13.96
CA HIS A 100 5.21 5.89 -15.12
C HIS A 100 3.77 5.39 -14.93
N ILE A 101 3.24 5.46 -13.70
CA ILE A 101 1.87 5.05 -13.37
C ILE A 101 0.89 6.23 -13.47
N SER A 102 1.29 7.42 -13.02
CA SER A 102 0.46 8.64 -13.02
C SER A 102 1.27 9.92 -13.15
#